data_AF-A0A392RE38-F1
#
_entry.id   AF-A0A392RE38-F1
#
_cell.length_a   1.000
_cell.length_b   1.000
_cell.length_c   1.000
_cell.angle_alpha   90.00
_cell.angle_beta   90.00
_cell.angle_gamma   90.00
#
_symmetry.space_group_name_H-M   'P 1'
#
loop_
_entity.id
_entity.type
_entity.pdbx_description
1 polymer ?
#
loop_
_entity_poly.entity_id
_entity_poly.type
_entity_poly.pdbx_seq_one_letter_code
_entity_poly.pdbx_strand_id
1 'polypeptide(L)' 'MFCLLVSGSEAEKAALRLLAVSKLINQAVGDALSGVLLVEVILKHMGWSIHRWNELYHDLPSRQLK' A
#
# COMPACT_ATOMS: atom_id res chain seq x y z
N MET A 1 -11.71 -8.99 -12.39
CA MET A 1 -12.72 -8.05 -12.92
C MET A 1 -12.23 -6.61 -13.13
N PHE A 2 -11.09 -6.16 -12.59
CA PHE A 2 -10.64 -4.75 -12.71
C PHE A 2 -9.56 -4.48 -13.79
N CYS A 3 -9.14 -5.49 -14.56
CA CYS A 3 -7.91 -5.41 -15.36
C CYS A 3 -8.11 -5.16 -16.87
N LEU A 4 -9.34 -5.14 -17.39
CA LEU A 4 -9.56 -5.26 -18.84
C LEU A 4 -9.80 -3.97 -19.64
N LEU A 5 -9.72 -2.76 -19.06
CA LEU A 5 -10.10 -1.53 -19.80
C LEU A 5 -9.10 -0.36 -19.79
N VAL A 6 -7.88 -0.51 -19.27
CA VAL A 6 -6.87 0.57 -19.38
C VAL A 6 -5.89 0.27 -20.50
N SER A 7 -6.30 0.62 -21.72
CA SER A 7 -5.41 0.75 -22.88
C SER A 7 -4.62 2.07 -22.73
N GLY A 8 -3.43 1.98 -22.15
CA GLY A 8 -2.53 3.10 -21.90
C GLY A 8 -1.07 2.63 -21.75
N SER A 9 -0.11 3.55 -21.85
CA SER A 9 1.31 3.24 -21.66
C SER A 9 1.59 2.74 -20.22
N GLU A 10 2.72 2.06 -19.97
CA GLU A 10 3.07 1.65 -18.60
C GLU A 10 3.22 2.85 -17.65
N ALA A 11 3.72 3.98 -18.15
CA ALA A 11 3.79 5.23 -17.39
C ALA A 11 2.40 5.76 -17.02
N GLU A 12 1.44 5.68 -17.93
CA GLU A 12 0.04 6.07 -17.68
C GLU A 12 -0.62 5.16 -16.65
N LYS A 13 -0.42 3.84 -16.74
CA LYS A 13 -0.90 2.89 -15.73
C LYS A 13 -0.30 3.17 -14.36
N ALA A 14 0.99 3.52 -14.29
CA ALA A 14 1.65 3.89 -13.05
C ALA A 14 1.06 5.18 -12.46
N ALA A 15 0.84 6.20 -13.29
CA ALA A 15 0.19 7.45 -12.86
C ALA A 15 -1.23 7.21 -12.33
N LEU A 16 -2.02 6.36 -13.00
CA LEU A 16 -3.36 5.99 -12.54
C LEU A 16 -3.34 5.23 -11.21
N ARG A 17 -2.36 4.34 -10.99
CA ARG A 17 -2.17 3.66 -9.69
C ARG A 17 -1.85 4.66 -8.59
N LEU A 18 -0.96 5.63 -8.86
CA LEU A 18 -0.63 6.69 -7.90
C LEU A 18 -1.86 7.55 -7.55
N LEU A 19 -2.65 7.92 -8.56
CA LEU A 19 -3.91 8.64 -8.35
C LEU A 19 -4.94 7.82 -7.57
N ALA A 20 -5.00 6.50 -7.79
CA ALA A 20 -5.89 5.62 -7.03
C ALA A 20 -5.45 5.52 -5.55
N VAL A 21 -4.14 5.41 -5.29
CA VAL A 21 -3.59 5.40 -3.94
C VAL A 21 -3.88 6.71 -3.20
N SER A 22 -3.74 7.86 -3.85
CA SER A 22 -4.03 9.15 -3.21
C SER A 22 -5.51 9.33 -2.85
N LYS A 23 -6.42 8.65 -3.56
CA LYS A 23 -7.85 8.60 -3.26
C LYS A 23 -8.22 7.54 -2.23
N LEU A 24 -7.42 6.48 -2.10
CA LEU A 24 -7.64 5.40 -1.13
C LEU A 24 -7.30 5.84 0.29
N ILE A 25 -6.20 6.56 0.48
CA ILE A 25 -5.76 7.01 1.79
C ILE A 25 -6.60 8.21 2.26
N ASN A 26 -7.06 8.18 3.51
CA ASN A 26 -7.68 9.35 4.10
C ASN A 26 -6.63 10.46 4.28
N GLN A 27 -6.82 11.59 3.60
CA GLN A 27 -5.86 12.69 3.57
C GLN A 27 -5.94 13.63 4.78
N ALA A 28 -7.04 13.60 5.56
CA ALA A 28 -7.28 14.56 6.64
C ALA A 28 -6.90 14.00 8.01
N VAL A 29 -7.19 12.73 8.27
CA VAL A 29 -6.96 12.07 9.56
C VAL A 29 -6.52 10.62 9.32
N GLY A 30 -5.66 10.11 10.21
CA GLY A 30 -5.30 8.70 10.21
C GLY A 30 -6.54 7.81 10.39
N ASP A 31 -6.80 6.97 9.39
CA ASP A 31 -7.89 6.01 9.39
C ASP A 31 -7.31 4.59 9.23
N ALA A 32 -7.67 3.70 10.16
CA ALA A 32 -7.16 2.33 10.19
C ALA A 32 -7.64 1.52 8.98
N LEU A 33 -8.86 1.77 8.47
CA LEU A 33 -9.40 0.99 7.37
C LEU A 33 -8.69 1.31 6.05
N SER A 34 -8.58 2.59 5.70
CA SER A 34 -7.79 3.00 4.53
C SER A 34 -6.31 2.63 4.66
N GLY A 35 -5.75 2.66 5.88
CA GLY A 35 -4.40 2.19 6.16
C GLY A 35 -4.18 0.70 5.84
N VAL A 36 -5.06 -0.18 6.33
CA VAL A 36 -4.97 -1.63 6.05
C VAL A 36 -5.18 -1.93 4.57
N LEU A 37 -6.13 -1.25 3.91
CA LEU A 37 -6.36 -1.42 2.47
C LEU A 37 -5.15 -0.98 1.64
N LEU A 38 -4.50 0.11 2.03
CA LEU A 38 -3.28 0.57 1.36
C LEU A 38 -2.14 -0.45 1.48
N VAL A 39 -1.91 -0.99 2.70
CA VAL A 39 -0.90 -2.04 2.93
C VAL A 39 -1.17 -3.27 2.05
N GLU A 40 -2.41 -3.76 2.03
CA GLU A 40 -2.80 -4.93 1.23
C GLU A 40 -2.56 -4.69 -0.28
N VAL A 41 -2.92 -3.51 -0.79
CA VAL A 41 -2.69 -3.16 -2.20
C VAL A 41 -1.20 -3.11 -2.54
N ILE A 42 -0.36 -2.56 -1.65
CA ILE A 42 1.10 -2.49 -1.85
C ILE A 42 1.71 -3.89 -1.85
N LEU A 43 1.39 -4.73 -0.85
CA LEU A 43 1.90 -6.10 -0.77
C LEU A 43 1.51 -6.91 -2.01
N LYS A 44 0.25 -6.79 -2.44
CA LYS A 44 -0.24 -7.43 -3.66
C LYS A 44 0.46 -6.92 -4.92
N HIS A 45 0.72 -5.62 -5.02
CA HIS A 45 1.43 -5.03 -6.16
C HIS A 45 2.89 -5.49 -6.24
N MET A 46 3.55 -5.62 -5.09
CA MET A 46 4.94 -6.08 -4.98
C MET A 46 5.09 -7.60 -5.06
N GLY A 47 4.00 -8.36 -4.93
CA GLY A 47 4.03 -9.82 -4.82
C GLY A 47 4.69 -10.29 -3.52
N TRP A 48 4.52 -9.54 -2.44
CA TRP A 48 5.14 -9.82 -1.15
C TRP A 48 4.17 -10.49 -0.18
N SER A 49 4.69 -11.43 0.60
CA SER A 49 4.00 -11.91 1.80
C SER A 49 4.23 -10.96 2.97
N ILE A 50 3.37 -11.04 3.99
CA ILE A 50 3.56 -10.26 5.23
C ILE A 50 4.89 -10.60 5.93
N HIS A 51 5.34 -11.85 5.85
CA HIS A 51 6.63 -12.27 6.40
C HIS A 51 7.80 -11.60 5.70
N ARG A 52 7.77 -11.56 4.35
CA ARG A 52 8.80 -10.86 3.56
C ARG A 52 8.87 -9.37 3.89
N TRP A 53 7.71 -8.74 4.12
CA TRP A 53 7.67 -7.34 4.53
C TRP A 53 8.27 -7.15 5.94
N ASN A 54 7.95 -8.04 6.87
CA ASN A 54 8.49 -8.00 8.24
C ASN A 54 10.00 -8.26 8.31
N GLU A 55 10.57 -8.97 7.34
CA GLU A 55 12.01 -9.26 7.28
C GLU A 55 12.86 -8.09 6.73
N LEU A 56 12.23 -7.02 6.23
CA LEU A 56 12.97 -5.89 5.65
C LEU A 56 13.90 -5.20 6.65
N TYR A 57 13.52 -5.20 7.92
CA TYR A 57 14.33 -4.70 9.01
C TYR A 57 13.91 -5.37 10.32
N HIS A 58 14.82 -5.36 11.29
CA HIS A 58 14.55 -5.90 12.62
C HIS A 58 14.47 -4.73 13.61
N ASP A 59 13.34 -4.61 14.30
CA ASP A 59 13.18 -3.63 15.37
C ASP A 59 14.19 -3.89 16.50
N LEU A 60 14.74 -2.80 17.05
CA LEU A 60 15.50 -2.89 18.30
C LEU A 60 14.53 -3.18 19.46
N PRO A 61 14.97 -3.94 20.48
CA PRO A 61 14.16 -4.13 21.68
C PRO A 61 13.76 -2.79 22.28
N SER A 62 12.46 -2.56 22.43
CA SER A 62 11.91 -1.31 22.97
C SER A 62 10.86 -1.59 24.04
N ARG A 63 10.70 -0.63 24.97
CA ARG A 63 9.70 -0.69 26.04
C ARG A 63 9.10 0.70 26.23
N GLN A 64 7.78 0.82 26.10
CA GLN A 64 7.04 2.04 26.39
C GLN A 64 6.47 1.98 27.81
N LEU A 65 6.83 2.95 28.66
CA LEU A 65 6.23 3.19 29.97
C LEU A 65 5.14 4.27 29.84
N LYS A 66 4.24 4.36 30.82
CA LYS A 66 3.10 5.29 30.83
C LYS A 66 3.45 6.59 31.53
#